data_AF-A0A352FCF6-F1
#
_entry.id   AF-A0A352FCF6-F1
#
_cell.length_a   1.000
_cell.length_b   1.000
_cell.length_c   1.000
_cell.angle_alpha   90.00
_cell.angle_beta   90.00
_cell.angle_gamma   90.00
#
_symmetry.space_group_name_H-M   'P 1'
#
loop_
_entity.id
_entity.type
_entity.pdbx_description
1 polymer ?
#
loop_
_entity_poly.entity_id
_entity_poly.type
_entity_poly.pdbx_seq_one_letter_code
_entity_poly.pdbx_strand_id
1 'polypeptide(L)'
;MKGLKEFTIEAWIALGEYPWNWCPILTTESNEIKGYRLMVGPLGQAALECAIGEQWVTCTSERDALPLRKWMHVAGVYRANTDICLYINGELKSSIRINGAFTATQSDMVLGMVAAPEKPSDIHRTWGTIAQFFGLDGITDEVKIFNTALTADQVKSNFSSVMTREPEIAERKLPRIGNNPGKFGAFYTKLKYYPGWDNLWPVDADPDIVVCFEKSPVKLIFWRGIRYGASWVSENENWMTDQSVEAWEHGEADREGCFEHMQDRHCRFSHVRIIENTDARVVVHWRYAPVSAYNNTWRMDPKTGWECWIDEYYYIYPDGTAIRKVSWKKGTLGFPRQFQETLALLHPGQKVSDLLEVDFATMADYDGKTGKSSFVENPNVAPYGPFDWSQKFPYTIQQYNFKSENKPFICFEPGNEMFIRYEGLDGYNTADGCNHFPVGQARCDGRTTRTSDKPSHCSSFPISDPVIHETADREYWNGLYGMNTMKIEELIRFGRSWAFAPEIKIKGDHFTLGGYDRSQRCYQIENKSDKNSQLEFSLEGNKESPVSNPAIFIRNWNSDGAKVMVNGKPARDCQIGINHELGGTDLVVFLNLAGNSKVNISILQD
;
A
#
# COMPACT_ATOMS: atom_id res chain seq x y z
N MET A 1 -25.01 15.95 35.47
CA MET A 1 -26.12 16.93 35.48
C MET A 1 -27.46 16.19 35.45
N LYS A 2 -28.14 15.99 36.59
CA LYS A 2 -29.44 15.30 36.65
C LYS A 2 -30.59 16.31 36.50
N GLY A 3 -31.54 16.07 35.59
CA GLY A 3 -32.81 16.82 35.52
C GLY A 3 -32.77 18.18 34.81
N LEU A 4 -31.77 18.44 33.94
CA LEU A 4 -31.76 19.67 33.14
C LEU A 4 -32.89 19.63 32.09
N LYS A 5 -33.69 20.69 32.04
CA LYS A 5 -34.72 20.89 30.99
C LYS A 5 -34.13 21.50 29.72
N GLU A 6 -32.92 22.04 29.81
CA GLU A 6 -32.22 22.70 28.72
C GLU A 6 -30.71 22.67 28.97
N PHE A 7 -29.93 22.68 27.89
CA PHE A 7 -28.47 22.84 27.95
C PHE A 7 -27.93 23.30 26.60
N THR A 8 -26.67 23.74 26.61
CA THR A 8 -25.88 23.99 25.39
C THR A 8 -24.50 23.37 25.54
N ILE A 9 -23.99 22.76 24.47
CA ILE A 9 -22.60 22.30 24.36
C ILE A 9 -21.99 23.06 23.20
N GLU A 10 -20.81 23.61 23.38
CA GLU A 10 -20.04 24.18 22.27
C GLU A 10 -18.57 23.78 22.34
N ALA A 11 -17.91 23.75 21.19
CA ALA A 11 -16.48 23.46 21.08
C ALA A 11 -15.91 24.11 19.82
N TRP A 12 -14.61 24.41 19.86
CA TRP A 12 -13.81 24.65 18.67
C TRP A 12 -13.11 23.37 18.25
N ILE A 13 -13.21 23.01 16.97
CA ILE A 13 -12.55 21.83 16.41
C ILE A 13 -11.86 22.18 15.10
N ALA A 14 -10.76 21.51 14.79
CA ALA A 14 -10.22 21.45 13.44
C ALA A 14 -9.77 20.02 13.14
N LEU A 15 -10.29 19.44 12.06
CA LEU A 15 -10.07 18.03 11.70
C LEU A 15 -8.97 17.90 10.66
N GLY A 16 -8.04 16.97 10.84
CA GLY A 16 -7.07 16.56 9.83
C GLY A 16 -7.65 15.55 8.85
N GLU A 17 -8.46 14.62 9.36
CA GLU A 17 -9.21 13.61 8.62
C GLU A 17 -10.58 13.42 9.29
N TYR A 18 -11.58 12.93 8.55
CA TYR A 18 -12.87 12.55 9.13
C TYR A 18 -12.75 11.27 9.95
N PRO A 19 -13.57 11.06 10.99
CA PRO A 19 -13.49 9.84 11.79
C PRO A 19 -13.96 8.60 11.01
N TRP A 20 -13.56 7.41 11.46
CA TRP A 20 -13.90 6.13 10.83
C TRP A 20 -15.40 5.83 10.83
N ASN A 21 -16.12 6.35 11.81
CA ASN A 21 -17.58 6.41 11.91
C ASN A 21 -17.93 7.65 12.78
N TRP A 22 -19.19 7.81 13.19
CA TRP A 22 -19.59 8.85 14.14
C TRP A 22 -18.70 8.85 15.39
N CYS A 23 -18.06 9.98 15.66
CA CYS A 23 -17.11 10.12 16.76
C CYS A 23 -17.45 11.37 17.58
N PRO A 24 -17.52 11.27 18.92
CA PRO A 24 -17.87 12.41 19.75
C PRO A 24 -16.76 13.46 19.80
N ILE A 25 -17.16 14.73 19.67
CA ILE A 25 -16.43 15.84 20.29
C ILE A 25 -16.53 15.69 21.81
N LEU A 26 -17.76 15.43 22.29
CA LEU A 26 -18.08 15.15 23.68
C LEU A 26 -19.24 14.18 23.75
N THR A 27 -19.13 13.16 24.60
CA THR A 27 -20.25 12.26 24.91
C THR A 27 -20.34 12.00 26.41
N THR A 28 -21.57 11.88 26.90
CA THR A 28 -21.85 11.30 28.21
C THR A 28 -22.34 9.86 28.10
N GLU A 29 -22.24 9.23 26.93
CA GLU A 29 -22.80 7.90 26.71
C GLU A 29 -22.34 6.87 27.76
N SER A 30 -23.23 5.94 28.06
CA SER A 30 -23.01 4.82 28.97
C SER A 30 -23.42 3.53 28.27
N ASN A 31 -23.37 2.40 28.98
CA ASN A 31 -23.85 1.12 28.43
C ASN A 31 -25.36 1.10 28.14
N GLU A 32 -26.11 2.10 28.61
CA GLU A 32 -27.53 2.30 28.34
C GLU A 32 -27.74 3.55 27.46
N ILE A 33 -28.83 3.57 26.69
CA ILE A 33 -29.23 4.73 25.87
C ILE A 33 -29.70 5.87 26.80
N LYS A 34 -28.72 6.61 27.32
CA LYS A 34 -28.87 7.72 28.27
C LYS A 34 -27.81 8.79 28.00
N GLY A 35 -28.16 10.04 28.28
CA GLY A 35 -27.28 11.19 28.16
C GLY A 35 -27.45 11.94 26.84
N TYR A 36 -26.38 12.61 26.43
CA TYR A 36 -26.28 13.38 25.20
C TYR A 36 -24.87 13.27 24.61
N ARG A 37 -24.73 13.58 23.32
CA ARG A 37 -23.46 13.57 22.62
C ARG A 37 -23.41 14.59 21.48
N LEU A 38 -22.33 15.36 21.41
CA LEU A 38 -22.00 16.24 20.29
C LEU A 38 -20.96 15.52 19.43
N MET A 39 -21.30 15.23 18.18
CA MET A 39 -20.61 14.25 17.33
C MET A 39 -20.14 14.86 16.01
N VAL A 40 -19.10 14.26 15.44
CA VAL A 40 -18.64 14.44 14.06
C VAL A 40 -18.90 13.15 13.28
N GLY A 41 -19.50 13.26 12.11
CA GLY A 41 -19.76 12.13 11.21
C GLY A 41 -18.61 11.84 10.23
N PRO A 42 -18.57 10.64 9.63
CA PRO A 42 -17.49 10.20 8.75
C PRO A 42 -17.41 10.96 7.41
N LEU A 43 -18.38 11.83 7.12
CA LEU A 43 -18.46 12.64 5.90
C LEU A 43 -18.52 14.15 6.21
N GLY A 44 -17.85 14.59 7.28
CA GLY A 44 -17.79 16.00 7.66
C GLY A 44 -19.09 16.58 8.19
N GLN A 45 -19.92 15.74 8.82
CA GLN A 45 -21.17 16.16 9.43
C GLN A 45 -20.95 16.51 10.91
N ALA A 46 -21.80 17.37 11.47
CA ALA A 46 -21.94 17.54 12.91
C ALA A 46 -23.32 17.04 13.36
N ALA A 47 -23.42 16.53 14.59
CA ALA A 47 -24.70 16.16 15.18
C ALA A 47 -24.75 16.46 16.68
N LEU A 48 -25.92 16.88 17.17
CA LEU A 48 -26.26 16.78 18.59
C LEU A 48 -27.30 15.66 18.75
N GLU A 49 -26.99 14.70 19.62
CA GLU A 49 -27.89 13.61 19.94
C GLU A 49 -28.24 13.59 21.42
N CYS A 50 -29.49 13.27 21.73
CA CYS A 50 -30.01 13.16 23.08
C CYS A 50 -30.82 11.88 23.22
N ALA A 51 -30.62 11.14 24.32
CA ALA A 51 -31.36 9.93 24.61
C ALA A 51 -32.78 10.28 25.12
N ILE A 52 -33.79 10.21 24.26
CA ILE A 52 -35.19 10.53 24.56
C ILE A 52 -36.05 9.29 24.32
N GLY A 53 -36.76 8.82 25.35
CA GLY A 53 -37.60 7.62 25.23
C GLY A 53 -36.82 6.36 24.87
N GLU A 54 -35.62 6.18 25.46
CA GLU A 54 -34.70 5.05 25.20
C GLU A 54 -34.19 4.97 23.75
N GLN A 55 -34.22 6.08 23.02
CA GLN A 55 -33.68 6.20 21.67
C GLN A 55 -32.76 7.41 21.55
N TRP A 56 -31.70 7.29 20.74
CA TRP A 56 -30.90 8.45 20.33
C TRP A 56 -31.69 9.27 19.31
N VAL A 57 -32.14 10.45 19.73
CA VAL A 57 -32.78 11.44 18.85
C VAL A 57 -31.72 12.42 18.38
N THR A 58 -31.57 12.53 17.06
CA THR A 58 -30.40 13.12 16.42
C THR A 58 -30.76 14.35 15.58
N CYS A 59 -30.07 15.47 15.81
CA CYS A 59 -30.12 16.67 14.99
C CYS A 59 -28.78 16.83 14.24
N THR A 60 -28.79 16.57 12.94
CA THR A 60 -27.57 16.45 12.11
C THR A 60 -27.52 17.52 11.02
N SER A 61 -26.32 18.03 10.74
CA SER A 61 -26.04 18.89 9.59
C SER A 61 -26.00 18.10 8.28
N GLU A 62 -25.99 18.82 7.16
CA GLU A 62 -25.64 18.22 5.87
C GLU A 62 -24.20 17.69 5.84
N ARG A 63 -23.92 16.90 4.80
CA ARG A 63 -22.58 16.40 4.46
C ARG A 63 -21.62 17.58 4.20
N ASP A 64 -20.33 17.40 4.52
CA ASP A 64 -19.25 18.36 4.27
C ASP A 64 -19.41 19.72 5.00
N ALA A 65 -20.31 19.80 5.99
CA ALA A 65 -20.53 20.99 6.81
C ALA A 65 -19.31 21.39 7.66
N LEU A 66 -18.43 20.43 7.95
CA LEU A 66 -17.16 20.62 8.66
C LEU A 66 -15.99 20.41 7.71
N PRO A 67 -15.48 21.46 7.04
CA PRO A 67 -14.29 21.33 6.20
C PRO A 67 -13.04 20.96 7.02
N LEU A 68 -12.18 20.14 6.42
CA LEU A 68 -10.89 19.76 7.00
C LEU A 68 -9.94 20.96 7.10
N ARG A 69 -9.02 20.89 8.07
CA ARG A 69 -7.94 21.86 8.31
C ARG A 69 -8.44 23.30 8.46
N LYS A 70 -9.64 23.47 9.01
CA LYS A 70 -10.22 24.76 9.38
C LYS A 70 -10.78 24.68 10.79
N TRP A 71 -10.62 25.77 11.54
CA TRP A 71 -11.32 25.91 12.81
C TRP A 71 -12.82 26.09 12.58
N MET A 72 -13.59 25.25 13.24
CA MET A 72 -15.04 25.23 13.21
C MET A 72 -15.56 25.34 14.64
N HIS A 73 -16.42 26.32 14.90
CA HIS A 73 -17.19 26.37 16.15
C HIS A 73 -18.46 25.56 15.96
N VAL A 74 -18.66 24.53 16.77
CA VAL A 74 -19.85 23.67 16.72
C VAL A 74 -20.60 23.82 18.03
N ALA A 75 -21.89 24.12 17.97
CA ALA A 75 -22.74 24.26 19.15
C ALA A 75 -24.05 23.50 19.00
N GLY A 76 -24.38 22.67 19.99
CA GLY A 76 -25.66 21.98 20.10
C GLY A 76 -26.48 22.57 21.25
N VAL A 77 -27.72 22.97 20.97
CA VAL A 77 -28.67 23.52 21.94
C VAL A 77 -29.84 22.56 22.09
N TYR A 78 -30.18 22.22 23.33
CA TYR A 78 -31.27 21.31 23.67
C TYR A 78 -32.32 21.99 24.54
N ARG A 79 -33.61 21.80 24.22
CA ARG A 79 -34.76 22.24 25.03
C ARG A 79 -35.80 21.12 25.12
N ALA A 80 -36.01 20.59 26.31
CA ALA A 80 -36.97 19.51 26.55
C ALA A 80 -38.38 19.89 26.06
N ASN A 81 -39.07 18.93 25.43
CA ASN A 81 -40.39 19.09 24.82
C ASN A 81 -40.50 20.21 23.75
N THR A 82 -39.36 20.74 23.26
CA THR A 82 -39.34 21.85 22.31
C THR A 82 -38.51 21.48 21.08
N ASP A 83 -37.18 21.53 21.19
CA ASP A 83 -36.28 21.37 20.05
C ASP A 83 -34.87 20.90 20.44
N ILE A 84 -34.18 20.40 19.42
CA ILE A 84 -32.72 20.29 19.35
C ILE A 84 -32.29 21.16 18.18
N CYS A 85 -31.31 22.03 18.38
CA CYS A 85 -30.73 22.91 17.37
C CYS A 85 -29.23 22.68 17.27
N LEU A 86 -28.71 22.65 16.05
CA LEU A 86 -27.29 22.53 15.76
C LEU A 86 -26.81 23.76 15.01
N TYR A 87 -25.74 24.39 15.53
CA TYR A 87 -25.11 25.56 14.96
C TYR A 87 -23.66 25.25 14.56
N ILE A 88 -23.23 25.83 13.45
CA ILE A 88 -21.83 25.81 13.00
C ILE A 88 -21.44 27.26 12.68
N ASN A 89 -20.33 27.72 13.26
CA ASN A 89 -19.82 29.09 13.12
C ASN A 89 -20.89 30.16 13.43
N GLY A 90 -21.68 29.94 14.49
CA GLY A 90 -22.75 30.85 14.90
C GLY A 90 -24.03 30.77 14.05
N GLU A 91 -24.08 29.97 12.99
CA GLU A 91 -25.25 29.84 12.10
C GLU A 91 -26.02 28.56 12.38
N LEU A 92 -27.36 28.64 12.42
CA LEU A 92 -28.22 27.47 12.56
C LEU A 92 -28.13 26.59 11.30
N LYS A 93 -27.68 25.34 11.46
CA LYS A 93 -27.56 24.37 10.37
C LYS A 93 -28.65 23.32 10.36
N SER A 94 -29.19 22.97 11.53
CA SER A 94 -30.26 21.99 11.64
C SER A 94 -31.10 22.24 12.89
N SER A 95 -32.38 21.91 12.82
CA SER A 95 -33.28 21.95 13.97
C SER A 95 -34.36 20.88 13.82
N ILE A 96 -34.63 20.17 14.91
CA ILE A 96 -35.74 19.23 14.99
C ILE A 96 -36.60 19.55 16.21
N ARG A 97 -37.91 19.33 16.10
CA ARG A 97 -38.82 19.37 17.24
C ARG A 97 -38.79 18.04 17.97
N ILE A 98 -38.85 18.09 19.30
CA ILE A 98 -38.85 16.89 20.13
C ILE A 98 -40.00 16.92 21.14
N ASN A 99 -40.47 15.74 21.52
CA ASN A 99 -41.39 15.56 22.65
C ASN A 99 -40.69 14.67 23.68
N GLY A 100 -40.72 15.07 24.95
CA GLY A 100 -40.00 14.41 26.03
C GLY A 100 -38.72 15.12 26.46
N ALA A 101 -38.13 14.59 27.53
CA ALA A 101 -36.86 15.02 28.10
C ALA A 101 -35.78 13.96 27.88
N PHE A 102 -34.50 14.35 27.82
CA PHE A 102 -33.42 13.39 27.75
C PHE A 102 -33.28 12.64 29.09
N THR A 103 -32.91 11.37 29.03
CA THR A 103 -32.65 10.57 30.22
C THR A 103 -31.22 10.81 30.68
N ALA A 104 -31.03 11.41 31.85
CA ALA A 104 -29.69 11.67 32.38
C ALA A 104 -28.94 10.38 32.74
N THR A 105 -27.62 10.42 32.56
CA THR A 105 -26.68 9.35 32.91
C THR A 105 -25.76 9.78 34.07
N GLN A 106 -25.13 8.81 34.72
CA GLN A 106 -24.10 9.00 35.75
C GLN A 106 -22.67 8.70 35.26
N SER A 107 -22.51 8.40 33.97
CA SER A 107 -21.19 8.15 33.37
C SER A 107 -20.32 9.41 33.31
N ASP A 108 -19.02 9.17 33.23
CA ASP A 108 -18.03 10.19 32.93
C ASP A 108 -18.22 10.75 31.51
N MET A 109 -17.64 11.93 31.27
CA MET A 109 -17.59 12.54 29.95
C MET A 109 -16.35 12.05 29.20
N VAL A 110 -16.54 11.62 27.96
CA VAL A 110 -15.44 11.29 27.04
C VAL A 110 -15.34 12.38 25.98
N LEU A 111 -14.12 12.87 25.74
CA LEU A 111 -13.82 13.88 24.73
C LEU A 111 -13.03 13.25 23.58
N GLY A 112 -13.45 13.53 22.34
CA GLY A 112 -12.68 13.21 21.14
C GLY A 112 -12.54 11.72 20.79
N MET A 113 -13.24 10.81 21.45
CA MET A 113 -13.18 9.36 21.22
C MET A 113 -14.50 8.66 21.54
N VAL A 114 -14.85 7.63 20.78
CA VAL A 114 -16.04 6.80 21.03
C VAL A 114 -16.05 6.20 22.44
N ALA A 115 -17.21 6.21 23.10
CA ALA A 115 -17.36 5.68 24.47
C ALA A 115 -17.31 4.14 24.53
N ALA A 116 -17.63 3.48 23.41
CA ALA A 116 -17.55 2.04 23.24
C ALA A 116 -16.98 1.71 21.85
N PRO A 117 -16.38 0.53 21.64
CA PRO A 117 -15.88 0.12 20.33
C PRO A 117 -16.98 0.13 19.27
N GLU A 118 -16.67 0.70 18.10
CA GLU A 118 -17.59 0.73 16.96
C GLU A 118 -16.94 0.21 15.69
N LYS A 119 -17.75 -0.26 14.73
CA LYS A 119 -17.26 -0.61 13.39
C LYS A 119 -17.12 0.66 12.55
N PRO A 120 -16.11 0.75 11.66
CA PRO A 120 -16.05 1.80 10.67
C PRO A 120 -17.31 1.82 9.77
N SER A 121 -17.66 2.98 9.24
CA SER A 121 -18.69 3.12 8.20
C SER A 121 -18.18 2.62 6.84
N ASP A 122 -19.09 2.41 5.88
CA ASP A 122 -18.77 2.13 4.46
C ASP A 122 -17.92 0.85 4.23
N ILE A 123 -18.08 -0.15 5.10
CA ILE A 123 -17.38 -1.43 5.04
C ILE A 123 -17.95 -2.38 3.98
N HIS A 124 -17.08 -3.20 3.39
CA HIS A 124 -17.48 -4.19 2.38
C HIS A 124 -18.01 -5.47 3.02
N ARG A 125 -17.27 -6.05 3.99
CA ARG A 125 -17.62 -7.31 4.65
C ARG A 125 -17.86 -7.09 6.15
N THR A 126 -19.13 -7.16 6.56
CA THR A 126 -19.51 -6.89 7.96
C THR A 126 -19.01 -7.97 8.92
N TRP A 127 -18.87 -9.22 8.47
CA TRP A 127 -18.28 -10.32 9.23
C TRP A 127 -16.75 -10.25 9.28
N GLY A 128 -16.09 -9.77 8.22
CA GLY A 128 -14.64 -9.47 8.19
C GLY A 128 -14.25 -8.15 8.86
N THR A 129 -15.05 -7.65 9.81
CA THR A 129 -14.84 -6.34 10.45
C THR A 129 -15.09 -6.39 11.95
N ILE A 130 -14.17 -5.81 12.72
CA ILE A 130 -14.20 -5.77 14.19
C ILE A 130 -14.44 -4.35 14.69
N ALA A 131 -15.26 -4.23 15.73
CA ALA A 131 -15.49 -2.96 16.41
C ALA A 131 -14.24 -2.55 17.22
N GLN A 132 -13.85 -1.28 17.13
CA GLN A 132 -12.66 -0.75 17.79
C GLN A 132 -12.90 0.65 18.35
N PHE A 133 -12.05 1.05 19.28
CA PHE A 133 -11.96 2.44 19.69
C PHE A 133 -11.23 3.25 18.62
N PHE A 134 -11.81 4.39 18.26
CA PHE A 134 -11.17 5.41 17.43
C PHE A 134 -11.56 6.81 17.92
N GLY A 135 -10.67 7.78 17.65
CA GLY A 135 -10.86 9.17 18.02
C GLY A 135 -10.91 10.11 16.83
N LEU A 136 -11.10 11.39 17.12
CA LEU A 136 -10.96 12.46 16.15
C LEU A 136 -9.47 12.64 15.79
N ASP A 137 -9.15 12.63 14.50
CA ASP A 137 -7.86 13.13 14.01
C ASP A 137 -7.96 14.64 13.85
N GLY A 138 -7.42 15.38 14.82
CA GLY A 138 -7.53 16.83 14.82
C GLY A 138 -7.15 17.46 16.16
N ILE A 139 -7.52 18.73 16.30
CA ILE A 139 -7.37 19.51 17.53
C ILE A 139 -8.75 19.97 18.00
N THR A 140 -8.95 19.94 19.31
CA THR A 140 -10.15 20.40 19.99
C THR A 140 -9.76 21.44 21.04
N ASP A 141 -10.56 22.48 21.18
CA ASP A 141 -10.30 23.56 22.13
C ASP A 141 -11.61 24.15 22.67
N GLU A 142 -11.52 24.79 23.84
CA GLU A 142 -12.62 25.57 24.46
C GLU A 142 -13.95 24.81 24.54
N VAL A 143 -13.92 23.53 24.90
CA VAL A 143 -15.14 22.71 25.10
C VAL A 143 -15.90 23.21 26.32
N LYS A 144 -17.13 23.71 26.11
CA LYS A 144 -17.99 24.32 27.13
C LYS A 144 -19.34 23.66 27.20
N ILE A 145 -19.88 23.56 28.41
CA ILE A 145 -21.24 23.08 28.67
C ILE A 145 -21.97 24.09 29.54
N PHE A 146 -23.13 24.53 29.07
CA PHE A 146 -24.02 25.45 29.76
C PHE A 146 -25.25 24.68 30.25
N ASN A 147 -25.71 25.00 31.44
CA ASN A 147 -26.97 24.48 31.99
C ASN A 147 -28.21 25.26 31.52
N THR A 148 -28.08 26.02 30.43
CA THR A 148 -29.15 26.79 29.79
C THR A 148 -29.09 26.63 28.28
N ALA A 149 -30.22 26.85 27.61
CA ALA A 149 -30.28 26.86 26.15
C ALA A 149 -29.94 28.27 25.62
N LEU A 150 -28.71 28.44 25.12
CA LEU A 150 -28.26 29.70 24.52
C LEU A 150 -29.15 30.09 23.34
N THR A 151 -29.38 31.39 23.18
CA THR A 151 -30.06 31.94 22.01
C THR A 151 -29.13 31.93 20.79
N ALA A 152 -29.71 32.04 19.59
CA ALA A 152 -28.93 32.15 18.37
C ALA A 152 -27.93 33.32 18.41
N ASP A 153 -28.32 34.47 18.99
CA ASP A 153 -27.45 35.64 19.15
C ASP A 153 -26.30 35.37 20.13
N GLN A 154 -26.54 34.63 21.21
CA GLN A 154 -25.49 34.24 22.15
C GLN A 154 -24.48 33.29 21.50
N VAL A 155 -24.95 32.25 20.79
CA VAL A 155 -24.07 31.32 20.05
C VAL A 155 -23.25 32.07 19.00
N LYS A 156 -23.88 32.99 18.26
CA LYS A 156 -23.19 33.84 17.27
C LYS A 156 -22.17 34.78 17.90
N SER A 157 -22.48 35.35 19.06
CA SER A 157 -21.55 36.18 19.84
C SER A 157 -20.35 35.37 20.32
N ASN A 158 -20.57 34.16 20.84
CA ASN A 158 -19.49 33.27 21.27
C ASN A 158 -18.53 32.95 20.12
N PHE A 159 -19.06 32.57 18.95
CA PHE A 159 -18.28 32.38 17.73
C PHE A 159 -17.49 33.64 17.34
N SER A 160 -18.20 34.78 17.21
CA SER A 160 -17.61 36.02 16.67
C SER A 160 -16.61 36.68 17.62
N SER A 161 -16.64 36.32 18.91
CA SER A 161 -15.71 36.83 19.92
C SER A 161 -14.30 36.23 19.82
N VAL A 162 -14.13 35.15 19.06
CA VAL A 162 -12.86 34.45 18.90
C VAL A 162 -12.29 34.73 17.52
N MET A 163 -11.07 35.24 17.48
CA MET A 163 -10.31 35.35 16.25
C MET A 163 -9.45 34.09 16.08
N THR A 164 -9.71 33.31 15.04
CA THR A 164 -8.94 32.10 14.75
C THR A 164 -7.76 32.39 13.82
N ARG A 165 -6.71 31.59 13.94
CA ARG A 165 -5.62 31.50 12.96
C ARG A 165 -5.78 30.20 12.17
N GLU A 166 -4.95 29.95 11.17
CA GLU A 166 -4.94 28.63 10.54
C GLU A 166 -4.57 27.56 11.58
N PRO A 167 -5.30 26.42 11.65
CA PRO A 167 -4.96 25.35 12.56
C PRO A 167 -3.63 24.69 12.15
N GLU A 168 -2.81 24.31 13.12
CA GLU A 168 -1.50 23.68 12.89
C GLU A 168 -1.64 22.18 12.52
N ILE A 169 -2.30 21.92 11.40
CA ILE A 169 -2.61 20.58 10.90
C ILE A 169 -1.98 20.41 9.52
N ALA A 170 -0.85 19.70 9.46
CA ALA A 170 -0.18 19.37 8.20
C ALA A 170 -1.06 18.50 7.27
N GLU A 171 -0.74 18.45 5.99
CA GLU A 171 -1.36 17.48 5.09
C GLU A 171 -0.86 16.05 5.39
N ARG A 172 -1.75 15.07 5.25
CA ARG A 172 -1.53 13.67 5.61
C ARG A 172 -0.89 12.91 4.44
N LYS A 173 0.12 13.49 3.80
CA LYS A 173 0.77 12.94 2.60
C LYS A 173 1.59 11.70 2.94
N LEU A 174 1.54 10.66 2.08
CA LEU A 174 2.42 9.51 2.19
C LEU A 174 3.89 9.97 2.32
N PRO A 175 4.74 9.19 3.02
CA PRO A 175 6.09 9.62 3.31
C PRO A 175 6.88 10.00 2.06
N ARG A 176 7.77 10.99 2.20
CA ARG A 176 8.76 11.32 1.17
C ARG A 176 10.15 11.23 1.77
N ILE A 177 11.14 10.85 0.97
CA ILE A 177 12.53 10.96 1.41
C ILE A 177 12.99 12.41 1.29
N GLY A 178 13.59 12.94 2.35
CA GLY A 178 14.07 14.33 2.38
C GLY A 178 15.29 14.55 1.48
N ASN A 179 16.23 13.59 1.45
CA ASN A 179 17.45 13.64 0.66
C ASN A 179 17.64 12.32 -0.10
N ASN A 180 17.84 12.40 -1.42
CA ASN A 180 18.26 11.25 -2.21
C ASN A 180 19.78 11.04 -1.99
N PRO A 181 20.24 9.82 -1.62
CA PRO A 181 21.66 9.55 -1.39
C PRO A 181 22.53 9.66 -2.65
N GLY A 182 21.94 9.76 -3.84
CA GLY A 182 22.67 9.92 -5.11
C GLY A 182 23.49 8.68 -5.51
N LYS A 183 23.19 7.52 -4.93
CA LYS A 183 23.82 6.24 -5.23
C LYS A 183 22.80 5.10 -5.15
N PHE A 184 23.09 4.01 -5.84
CA PHE A 184 22.33 2.77 -5.71
C PHE A 184 22.57 2.15 -4.32
N GLY A 185 21.53 1.60 -3.70
CA GLY A 185 21.63 0.88 -2.44
C GLY A 185 20.35 0.89 -1.62
N ALA A 186 20.30 0.02 -0.61
CA ALA A 186 19.23 -0.03 0.39
C ALA A 186 19.64 0.63 1.71
N PHE A 187 18.70 1.32 2.36
CA PHE A 187 18.93 2.08 3.57
C PHE A 187 17.82 1.82 4.58
N TYR A 188 18.21 1.43 5.80
CA TYR A 188 17.31 1.47 6.94
C TYR A 188 17.04 2.92 7.35
N THR A 189 15.78 3.21 7.70
CA THR A 189 15.36 4.55 8.12
C THR A 189 14.01 4.50 8.84
N LYS A 190 13.59 5.65 9.39
CA LYS A 190 12.25 5.89 9.93
C LYS A 190 11.54 6.92 9.07
N LEU A 191 10.71 6.44 8.15
CA LEU A 191 9.83 7.29 7.36
C LEU A 191 8.76 7.91 8.26
N LYS A 192 8.53 9.22 8.08
CA LYS A 192 7.56 10.01 8.85
C LYS A 192 6.30 10.22 8.03
N TYR A 193 5.15 10.09 8.69
CA TYR A 193 3.85 10.36 8.10
C TYR A 193 3.24 11.63 8.71
N TYR A 194 2.76 11.53 9.95
CA TYR A 194 2.43 12.68 10.78
C TYR A 194 2.49 12.28 12.27
N PRO A 195 2.68 13.24 13.19
CA PRO A 195 2.94 12.93 14.60
C PRO A 195 1.88 12.04 15.28
N GLY A 196 0.59 12.29 15.02
CA GLY A 196 -0.51 11.54 15.64
C GLY A 196 -0.48 10.05 15.29
N TRP A 197 -0.12 9.71 14.05
CA TRP A 197 0.05 8.32 13.63
C TRP A 197 1.41 7.76 14.02
N ASP A 198 2.50 8.52 13.84
CA ASP A 198 3.86 8.07 14.14
C ASP A 198 4.04 7.73 15.63
N ASN A 199 3.38 8.45 16.53
CA ASN A 199 3.43 8.22 17.97
C ASN A 199 2.74 6.93 18.42
N LEU A 200 1.88 6.33 17.57
CA LEU A 200 1.23 5.04 17.87
C LEU A 200 2.18 3.85 17.68
N TRP A 201 3.27 4.03 16.92
CA TRP A 201 4.17 2.94 16.57
C TRP A 201 5.30 2.78 17.59
N PRO A 202 5.41 1.63 18.28
CA PRO A 202 6.49 1.36 19.23
C PRO A 202 7.76 0.90 18.49
N VAL A 203 8.33 1.80 17.67
CA VAL A 203 9.50 1.51 16.79
C VAL A 203 10.62 2.53 16.95
N ASP A 204 11.86 2.09 16.80
CA ASP A 204 13.08 2.92 16.86
C ASP A 204 13.39 3.59 15.51
N ALA A 205 14.67 3.87 15.22
CA ALA A 205 15.15 4.63 14.06
C ALA A 205 15.18 3.88 12.73
N ASP A 206 15.17 2.54 12.76
CA ASP A 206 15.44 1.69 11.58
C ASP A 206 14.27 0.73 11.16
N PRO A 207 12.98 1.08 11.30
CA PRO A 207 11.89 0.16 11.00
C PRO A 207 11.64 -0.06 9.50
N ASP A 208 12.00 0.90 8.64
CA ASP A 208 11.64 0.93 7.23
C ASP A 208 12.88 0.77 6.34
N ILE A 209 12.69 0.30 5.11
CA ILE A 209 13.76 0.21 4.09
C ILE A 209 13.39 1.07 2.88
N VAL A 210 14.33 1.89 2.42
CA VAL A 210 14.25 2.57 1.13
C VAL A 210 15.40 2.12 0.25
N VAL A 211 15.09 1.77 -1.00
CA VAL A 211 16.08 1.49 -2.04
C VAL A 211 16.07 2.63 -3.03
N CYS A 212 17.25 3.23 -3.23
CA CYS A 212 17.47 4.33 -4.16
C CYS A 212 18.30 3.85 -5.36
N PHE A 213 18.19 4.56 -6.48
CA PHE A 213 18.90 4.27 -7.72
C PHE A 213 19.74 5.48 -8.11
N GLU A 214 20.99 5.26 -8.52
CA GLU A 214 21.91 6.35 -8.87
C GLU A 214 21.43 7.16 -10.09
N LYS A 215 20.94 6.45 -11.11
CA LYS A 215 20.57 7.03 -12.43
C LYS A 215 19.07 7.22 -12.60
N SER A 216 18.27 7.07 -11.54
CA SER A 216 16.82 7.20 -11.59
C SER A 216 16.28 7.89 -10.34
N PRO A 217 15.29 8.81 -10.47
CA PRO A 217 14.63 9.45 -9.33
C PRO A 217 13.67 8.51 -8.58
N VAL A 218 13.35 7.35 -9.18
CA VAL A 218 12.46 6.33 -8.63
C VAL A 218 13.00 5.79 -7.30
N LYS A 219 12.09 5.33 -6.44
CA LYS A 219 12.43 4.62 -5.20
C LYS A 219 11.61 3.34 -5.10
N LEU A 220 12.16 2.35 -4.40
CA LEU A 220 11.41 1.19 -3.92
C LEU A 220 11.38 1.25 -2.39
N ILE A 221 10.18 1.27 -1.80
CA ILE A 221 9.98 1.52 -0.38
C ILE A 221 9.27 0.34 0.28
N PHE A 222 9.79 -0.09 1.43
CA PHE A 222 9.18 -1.04 2.35
C PHE A 222 8.90 -0.30 3.66
N TRP A 223 7.67 0.21 3.81
CA TRP A 223 7.30 1.07 4.93
C TRP A 223 6.31 0.37 5.87
N ARG A 224 6.46 0.56 7.19
CA ARG A 224 5.53 -0.01 8.19
C ARG A 224 4.08 0.42 7.95
N GLY A 225 3.86 1.60 7.36
CA GLY A 225 2.53 2.09 7.05
C GLY A 225 1.79 1.30 5.98
N ILE A 226 2.51 0.62 5.09
CA ILE A 226 1.98 -0.30 4.05
C ILE A 226 2.23 -1.77 4.41
N ARG A 227 2.50 -2.05 5.70
CA ARG A 227 2.80 -3.40 6.22
C ARG A 227 3.95 -4.07 5.50
N TYR A 228 4.90 -3.24 5.09
CA TYR A 228 6.10 -3.59 4.34
C TYR A 228 5.87 -4.24 2.96
N GLY A 229 4.65 -4.19 2.41
CA GLY A 229 4.46 -4.44 0.98
C GLY A 229 5.35 -3.51 0.17
N ALA A 230 5.96 -3.99 -0.91
CA ALA A 230 6.90 -3.19 -1.68
C ALA A 230 6.14 -2.15 -2.53
N SER A 231 6.52 -0.88 -2.40
CA SER A 231 5.94 0.23 -3.18
C SER A 231 6.97 0.92 -4.07
N TRP A 232 6.68 1.00 -5.36
CA TRP A 232 7.43 1.82 -6.32
C TRP A 232 6.92 3.25 -6.29
N VAL A 233 7.85 4.21 -6.21
CA VAL A 233 7.54 5.64 -6.11
C VAL A 233 8.22 6.41 -7.24
N SER A 234 7.43 7.16 -8.01
CA SER A 234 7.90 7.95 -9.16
C SER A 234 8.60 9.25 -8.74
N GLU A 235 9.13 9.99 -9.72
CA GLU A 235 9.79 11.27 -9.51
C GLU A 235 8.88 12.37 -8.96
N ASN A 236 7.56 12.25 -9.17
CA ASN A 236 6.56 13.16 -8.63
C ASN A 236 5.81 12.58 -7.43
N GLU A 237 6.42 11.59 -6.75
CA GLU A 237 5.89 10.92 -5.57
C GLU A 237 4.54 10.23 -5.80
N ASN A 238 4.26 9.70 -6.99
CA ASN A 238 3.12 8.79 -7.18
C ASN A 238 3.53 7.37 -6.75
N TRP A 239 2.65 6.70 -6.00
CA TRP A 239 2.93 5.42 -5.37
C TRP A 239 2.17 4.29 -6.08
N MET A 240 2.88 3.19 -6.36
CA MET A 240 2.32 1.92 -6.80
C MET A 240 2.72 0.82 -5.83
N THR A 241 1.77 0.04 -5.35
CA THR A 241 2.03 -1.16 -4.53
C THR A 241 1.36 -2.38 -5.13
N ASP A 242 1.55 -3.53 -4.48
CA ASP A 242 0.90 -4.79 -4.82
C ASP A 242 0.18 -5.36 -3.58
N GLN A 243 -1.02 -5.91 -3.75
CA GLN A 243 -1.79 -6.59 -2.68
C GLN A 243 -1.09 -7.83 -2.14
N SER A 244 -0.16 -8.39 -2.92
CA SER A 244 0.60 -9.56 -2.58
C SER A 244 -0.27 -10.81 -2.38
N VAL A 245 0.13 -11.77 -1.55
CA VAL A 245 -0.61 -13.01 -1.33
C VAL A 245 -1.82 -12.74 -0.47
N GLU A 246 -2.97 -13.06 -1.03
CA GLU A 246 -4.28 -13.02 -0.37
C GLU A 246 -4.92 -14.40 -0.45
N ALA A 247 -5.61 -14.80 0.62
CA ALA A 247 -6.42 -16.01 0.67
C ALA A 247 -7.72 -15.74 1.45
N TRP A 248 -8.75 -16.56 1.27
CA TRP A 248 -10.03 -16.40 1.95
C TRP A 248 -10.78 -17.74 1.99
N GLU A 249 -11.85 -17.83 2.77
CA GLU A 249 -12.78 -18.97 2.71
C GLU A 249 -14.03 -18.62 1.89
N HIS A 250 -14.89 -19.60 1.60
CA HIS A 250 -16.11 -19.39 0.83
C HIS A 250 -17.35 -19.87 1.60
N GLY A 251 -18.51 -19.25 1.32
CA GLY A 251 -19.79 -19.65 1.89
C GLY A 251 -19.81 -19.50 3.41
N GLU A 252 -20.38 -20.47 4.12
CA GLU A 252 -20.50 -20.45 5.60
C GLU A 252 -19.15 -20.59 6.33
N ALA A 253 -18.09 -20.97 5.62
CA ALA A 253 -16.74 -21.05 6.16
C ALA A 253 -16.09 -19.64 6.24
N ASP A 254 -16.45 -18.73 5.33
CA ASP A 254 -15.97 -17.34 5.36
C ASP A 254 -16.52 -16.57 6.56
N ARG A 255 -15.78 -16.61 7.66
CA ARG A 255 -16.12 -15.95 8.93
C ARG A 255 -15.32 -14.70 9.19
N GLU A 256 -14.24 -14.49 8.45
CA GLU A 256 -13.23 -13.50 8.77
C GLU A 256 -12.86 -12.58 7.60
N GLY A 257 -13.40 -12.85 6.41
CA GLY A 257 -12.99 -12.15 5.19
C GLY A 257 -11.60 -12.58 4.74
N CYS A 258 -10.91 -11.66 4.09
CA CYS A 258 -9.60 -11.90 3.48
C CYS A 258 -8.49 -12.06 4.53
N PHE A 259 -7.54 -12.95 4.20
CA PHE A 259 -6.28 -13.17 4.89
C PHE A 259 -5.14 -12.67 4.01
N GLU A 260 -4.48 -11.61 4.43
CA GLU A 260 -3.48 -10.89 3.62
C GLU A 260 -2.55 -10.06 4.51
N HIS A 261 -1.46 -9.55 3.94
CA HIS A 261 -0.52 -8.70 4.67
C HIS A 261 -1.14 -7.36 5.10
N MET A 262 -2.14 -6.85 4.35
CA MET A 262 -2.79 -5.56 4.58
C MET A 262 -3.57 -5.53 5.91
N GLN A 263 -3.99 -6.69 6.41
CA GLN A 263 -4.70 -6.84 7.69
C GLN A 263 -3.76 -6.95 8.89
N ASP A 264 -2.45 -7.15 8.70
CA ASP A 264 -1.47 -7.14 9.80
C ASP A 264 -1.22 -5.69 10.26
N ARG A 265 -2.23 -5.05 10.85
CA ARG A 265 -2.29 -3.61 11.12
C ARG A 265 -1.12 -3.07 11.95
N HIS A 266 -0.43 -3.91 12.71
CA HIS A 266 0.69 -3.51 13.56
C HIS A 266 2.01 -4.18 13.18
N CYS A 267 2.11 -4.81 11.99
CA CYS A 267 3.28 -5.58 11.57
C CYS A 267 3.71 -6.63 12.60
N ARG A 268 2.75 -7.39 13.16
CA ARG A 268 3.01 -8.45 14.15
C ARG A 268 3.73 -9.65 13.55
N PHE A 269 3.47 -9.91 12.27
CA PHE A 269 3.99 -11.05 11.54
C PHE A 269 4.82 -10.61 10.33
N SER A 270 4.68 -9.37 9.89
CA SER A 270 5.39 -8.79 8.75
C SER A 270 6.76 -8.20 9.15
N HIS A 271 7.84 -8.70 8.54
CA HIS A 271 9.21 -8.28 8.80
C HIS A 271 10.02 -8.13 7.50
N VAL A 272 10.74 -7.03 7.36
CA VAL A 272 11.67 -6.79 6.24
C VAL A 272 13.11 -6.68 6.69
N ARG A 273 14.02 -7.17 5.85
CA ARG A 273 15.46 -7.07 6.09
C ARG A 273 16.27 -7.01 4.81
N ILE A 274 17.35 -6.24 4.86
CA ILE A 274 18.36 -6.22 3.80
C ILE A 274 19.26 -7.44 4.02
N ILE A 275 19.37 -8.32 3.02
CA ILE A 275 20.24 -9.51 3.07
C ILE A 275 21.41 -9.44 2.10
N GLU A 276 21.40 -8.47 1.18
CA GLU A 276 22.50 -8.12 0.29
C GLU A 276 22.41 -6.63 -0.04
N ASN A 277 23.54 -5.92 -0.04
CA ASN A 277 23.58 -4.48 -0.35
C ASN A 277 24.93 -4.10 -0.97
N THR A 278 25.05 -4.29 -2.27
CA THR A 278 26.25 -3.98 -3.04
C THR A 278 25.93 -2.99 -4.16
N ASP A 279 26.96 -2.44 -4.80
CA ASP A 279 26.77 -1.56 -5.96
C ASP A 279 26.15 -2.32 -7.15
N ALA A 280 26.29 -3.65 -7.22
CA ALA A 280 25.77 -4.48 -8.31
C ALA A 280 24.34 -4.98 -8.08
N ARG A 281 23.96 -5.23 -6.82
CA ARG A 281 22.67 -5.81 -6.45
C ARG A 281 22.34 -5.55 -4.99
N VAL A 282 21.06 -5.29 -4.76
CA VAL A 282 20.43 -5.27 -3.44
C VAL A 282 19.48 -6.45 -3.34
N VAL A 283 19.43 -7.12 -2.20
CA VAL A 283 18.39 -8.13 -1.92
C VAL A 283 17.67 -7.78 -0.63
N VAL A 284 16.36 -7.52 -0.74
CA VAL A 284 15.47 -7.34 0.40
C VAL A 284 14.62 -8.59 0.57
N HIS A 285 14.57 -9.12 1.79
CA HIS A 285 13.71 -10.22 2.17
C HIS A 285 12.57 -9.73 3.04
N TRP A 286 11.35 -10.03 2.61
CA TRP A 286 10.12 -9.73 3.32
C TRP A 286 9.44 -11.04 3.73
N ARG A 287 9.27 -11.26 5.03
CA ARG A 287 8.57 -12.42 5.57
C ARG A 287 7.31 -11.99 6.28
N TYR A 288 6.18 -12.64 5.97
CA TYR A 288 4.90 -12.39 6.62
C TYR A 288 4.02 -13.63 6.64
N ALA A 289 2.97 -13.58 7.46
CA ALA A 289 1.84 -14.50 7.39
C ALA A 289 0.63 -13.75 6.79
N PRO A 290 -0.21 -14.38 5.96
CA PRO A 290 -1.51 -13.80 5.61
C PRO A 290 -2.41 -13.80 6.85
N VAL A 291 -2.99 -12.63 7.19
CA VAL A 291 -3.71 -12.39 8.45
C VAL A 291 -5.11 -11.85 8.16
N SER A 292 -6.11 -12.17 8.98
CA SER A 292 -7.44 -11.58 8.89
C SER A 292 -7.61 -10.34 9.78
N ALA A 293 -8.74 -9.63 9.67
CA ALA A 293 -9.09 -8.54 10.59
C ALA A 293 -9.09 -8.96 12.08
N TYR A 294 -9.17 -10.27 12.37
CA TYR A 294 -9.14 -10.87 13.71
C TYR A 294 -7.74 -11.12 14.27
N ASN A 295 -6.70 -10.91 13.47
CA ASN A 295 -5.31 -11.33 13.72
C ASN A 295 -5.11 -12.86 13.70
N ASN A 296 -6.05 -13.60 13.13
CA ASN A 296 -5.83 -15.02 12.89
C ASN A 296 -4.97 -15.19 11.64
N THR A 297 -4.12 -16.20 11.63
CA THR A 297 -3.23 -16.53 10.51
C THR A 297 -3.88 -17.57 9.61
N TRP A 298 -3.54 -17.53 8.32
CA TRP A 298 -4.13 -18.42 7.32
C TRP A 298 -3.71 -19.89 7.53
N ARG A 299 -4.71 -20.77 7.63
CA ARG A 299 -4.59 -22.25 7.67
C ARG A 299 -3.52 -22.76 8.65
N MET A 300 -3.61 -22.33 9.91
CA MET A 300 -2.81 -22.91 10.98
C MET A 300 -3.06 -24.42 11.11
N ASP A 301 -2.00 -25.21 11.00
CA ASP A 301 -2.07 -26.66 11.16
C ASP A 301 -2.44 -26.99 12.63
N PRO A 302 -3.55 -27.70 12.89
CA PRO A 302 -4.06 -27.89 14.24
C PRO A 302 -3.19 -28.82 15.10
N LYS A 303 -2.31 -29.62 14.49
CA LYS A 303 -1.43 -30.55 15.20
C LYS A 303 -0.13 -29.88 15.64
N THR A 304 0.40 -28.99 14.81
CA THR A 304 1.72 -28.37 14.99
C THR A 304 1.64 -26.92 15.44
N GLY A 305 0.54 -26.24 15.18
CA GLY A 305 0.37 -24.81 15.42
C GLY A 305 1.08 -23.91 14.40
N TRP A 306 1.65 -24.47 13.32
CA TRP A 306 2.30 -23.67 12.28
C TRP A 306 1.30 -23.17 11.25
N GLU A 307 1.34 -21.87 10.98
CA GLU A 307 0.56 -21.24 9.90
C GLU A 307 1.29 -21.22 8.54
N CYS A 308 0.57 -20.76 7.51
CA CYS A 308 1.18 -20.43 6.24
C CYS A 308 2.09 -19.20 6.39
N TRP A 309 3.36 -19.37 6.01
CA TRP A 309 4.34 -18.29 5.95
C TRP A 309 4.76 -18.04 4.50
N ILE A 310 4.80 -16.77 4.13
CA ILE A 310 5.30 -16.30 2.84
C ILE A 310 6.68 -15.67 3.04
N ASP A 311 7.62 -16.06 2.19
CA ASP A 311 8.91 -15.41 2.04
C ASP A 311 8.96 -14.77 0.66
N GLU A 312 9.07 -13.45 0.61
CA GLU A 312 9.29 -12.68 -0.61
C GLU A 312 10.71 -12.15 -0.67
N TYR A 313 11.36 -12.37 -1.81
CA TYR A 313 12.69 -11.87 -2.09
C TYR A 313 12.61 -10.87 -3.23
N TYR A 314 13.19 -9.70 -3.01
CA TYR A 314 13.34 -8.65 -4.00
C TYR A 314 14.80 -8.55 -4.41
N TYR A 315 15.15 -9.10 -5.57
CA TYR A 315 16.48 -8.98 -6.16
C TYR A 315 16.52 -7.73 -7.04
N ILE A 316 17.06 -6.65 -6.51
CA ILE A 316 16.96 -5.30 -7.06
C ILE A 316 18.29 -4.91 -7.71
N TYR A 317 18.21 -4.28 -8.89
CA TYR A 317 19.35 -3.94 -9.73
C TYR A 317 19.47 -2.43 -9.98
N PRO A 318 20.67 -1.92 -10.31
CA PRO A 318 20.91 -0.49 -10.55
C PRO A 318 20.06 0.15 -11.65
N ASP A 319 19.44 -0.63 -12.54
CA ASP A 319 18.61 -0.16 -13.65
C ASP A 319 17.14 0.15 -13.28
N GLY A 320 16.82 0.23 -11.98
CA GLY A 320 15.46 0.57 -11.53
C GLY A 320 14.49 -0.61 -11.61
N THR A 321 14.99 -1.84 -11.54
CA THR A 321 14.19 -3.06 -11.63
C THR A 321 14.46 -4.02 -10.49
N ALA A 322 13.51 -4.92 -10.24
CA ALA A 322 13.64 -5.97 -9.25
C ALA A 322 12.93 -7.26 -9.69
N ILE A 323 13.48 -8.43 -9.35
CA ILE A 323 12.66 -9.64 -9.29
C ILE A 323 11.95 -9.69 -7.97
N ARG A 324 10.62 -9.80 -7.99
CA ARG A 324 9.81 -10.23 -6.85
C ARG A 324 9.62 -11.73 -6.95
N LYS A 325 10.23 -12.48 -6.03
CA LYS A 325 10.07 -13.94 -5.89
C LYS A 325 9.26 -14.22 -4.64
N VAL A 326 8.06 -14.77 -4.79
CA VAL A 326 7.16 -15.12 -3.69
C VAL A 326 7.20 -16.62 -3.48
N SER A 327 7.48 -17.07 -2.26
CA SER A 327 7.60 -18.50 -1.96
C SER A 327 6.96 -18.89 -0.64
N TRP A 328 6.38 -20.08 -0.58
CA TRP A 328 5.80 -20.66 0.64
C TRP A 328 6.08 -22.15 0.71
N LYS A 329 5.86 -22.74 1.89
CA LYS A 329 6.00 -24.18 2.09
C LYS A 329 4.92 -24.94 1.31
N LYS A 330 5.31 -25.99 0.59
CA LYS A 330 4.37 -26.79 -0.20
C LYS A 330 3.21 -27.29 0.67
N GLY A 331 1.99 -27.11 0.19
CA GLY A 331 0.76 -27.55 0.86
C GLY A 331 0.19 -26.64 1.95
N THR A 332 0.85 -25.52 2.32
CA THR A 332 0.33 -24.63 3.39
C THR A 332 -0.63 -23.56 2.90
N LEU A 333 -0.45 -23.03 1.69
CA LEU A 333 -1.28 -21.93 1.17
C LEU A 333 -2.65 -22.42 0.68
N GLY A 334 -2.68 -23.45 -0.18
CA GLY A 334 -3.93 -23.99 -0.73
C GLY A 334 -4.76 -23.00 -1.56
N PHE A 335 -6.05 -23.28 -1.72
CA PHE A 335 -7.01 -22.45 -2.46
C PHE A 335 -8.22 -22.10 -1.58
N PRO A 336 -8.94 -20.99 -1.89
CA PRO A 336 -8.61 -19.98 -2.90
C PRO A 336 -7.41 -19.12 -2.50
N ARG A 337 -6.73 -18.55 -3.50
CA ARG A 337 -5.56 -17.68 -3.33
C ARG A 337 -5.42 -16.73 -4.52
N GLN A 338 -4.89 -15.53 -4.26
CA GLN A 338 -4.45 -14.56 -5.25
C GLN A 338 -3.00 -14.17 -4.96
N PHE A 339 -2.22 -13.86 -6.00
CA PHE A 339 -0.78 -13.60 -5.87
C PHE A 339 -0.37 -12.17 -6.19
N GLN A 340 -1.11 -11.53 -7.11
CA GLN A 340 -0.70 -10.28 -7.73
C GLN A 340 -1.93 -9.44 -8.10
N GLU A 341 -2.09 -8.33 -7.41
CA GLU A 341 -3.04 -7.28 -7.75
C GLU A 341 -2.31 -5.94 -7.60
N THR A 342 -2.25 -5.18 -8.69
CA THR A 342 -1.54 -3.90 -8.73
C THR A 342 -2.45 -2.81 -8.17
N LEU A 343 -1.94 -2.00 -7.25
CA LEU A 343 -2.71 -1.01 -6.50
C LEU A 343 -2.05 0.38 -6.56
N ALA A 344 -2.69 1.31 -7.28
CA ALA A 344 -2.27 2.71 -7.27
C ALA A 344 -2.68 3.36 -5.94
N LEU A 345 -1.74 4.01 -5.24
CA LEU A 345 -2.05 4.67 -3.97
C LEU A 345 -2.28 6.17 -4.16
N LEU A 346 -3.41 6.66 -3.68
CA LEU A 346 -3.74 8.09 -3.68
C LEU A 346 -3.29 8.75 -2.38
N HIS A 347 -2.66 9.91 -2.49
CA HIS A 347 -2.45 10.81 -1.35
C HIS A 347 -3.79 11.43 -0.91
N PRO A 348 -3.91 11.86 0.36
CA PRO A 348 -5.00 12.75 0.74
C PRO A 348 -5.06 14.00 -0.15
N GLY A 349 -6.25 14.31 -0.63
CA GLY A 349 -6.56 15.38 -1.56
C GLY A 349 -6.46 14.96 -3.02
N GLN A 350 -5.82 13.84 -3.33
CA GLN A 350 -5.59 13.39 -4.71
C GLN A 350 -6.80 12.64 -5.26
N LYS A 351 -7.11 12.89 -6.54
CA LYS A 351 -8.09 12.13 -7.33
C LYS A 351 -7.37 11.09 -8.17
N VAL A 352 -8.11 10.09 -8.64
CA VAL A 352 -7.59 9.10 -9.59
C VAL A 352 -6.98 9.78 -10.83
N SER A 353 -7.64 10.80 -11.38
CA SER A 353 -7.17 11.55 -12.54
C SER A 353 -5.94 12.44 -12.29
N ASP A 354 -5.52 12.64 -11.04
CA ASP A 354 -4.24 13.32 -10.76
C ASP A 354 -3.06 12.34 -10.87
N LEU A 355 -3.32 11.02 -10.77
CA LEU A 355 -2.31 9.96 -10.76
C LEU A 355 -2.28 9.14 -12.06
N LEU A 356 -3.45 8.73 -12.57
CA LEU A 356 -3.59 7.83 -13.72
C LEU A 356 -4.12 8.55 -14.96
N GLU A 357 -3.71 8.06 -16.12
CA GLU A 357 -4.38 8.33 -17.39
C GLU A 357 -5.73 7.59 -17.51
N VAL A 358 -6.60 8.02 -18.43
CA VAL A 358 -7.88 7.33 -18.70
C VAL A 358 -7.66 5.89 -19.12
N ASP A 359 -6.70 5.66 -20.02
CA ASP A 359 -6.19 4.33 -20.35
C ASP A 359 -5.15 3.95 -19.28
N PHE A 360 -5.62 3.57 -18.10
CA PHE A 360 -4.77 3.49 -16.90
C PHE A 360 -3.76 2.33 -16.92
N ALA A 361 -4.00 1.28 -17.70
CA ALA A 361 -3.03 0.19 -17.87
C ALA A 361 -2.94 -0.27 -19.33
N THR A 362 -1.72 -0.56 -19.77
CA THR A 362 -1.42 -1.19 -21.05
C THR A 362 -0.84 -2.57 -20.80
N MET A 363 -1.38 -3.57 -21.49
CA MET A 363 -0.94 -4.96 -21.37
C MET A 363 -0.32 -5.42 -22.68
N ALA A 364 0.63 -6.36 -22.59
CA ALA A 364 1.23 -6.98 -23.76
C ALA A 364 1.64 -8.43 -23.53
N ASP A 365 1.78 -9.19 -24.61
CA ASP A 365 2.50 -10.46 -24.64
C ASP A 365 3.90 -10.29 -25.27
N TYR A 366 4.72 -11.34 -25.21
CA TYR A 366 6.08 -11.30 -25.78
C TYR A 366 6.13 -11.38 -27.31
N ASP A 367 4.99 -11.62 -27.97
CA ASP A 367 4.84 -11.55 -29.43
C ASP A 367 4.41 -10.14 -29.89
N GLY A 368 4.17 -9.23 -28.94
CA GLY A 368 3.82 -7.84 -29.17
C GLY A 368 2.35 -7.58 -29.38
N LYS A 369 1.45 -8.54 -29.09
CA LYS A 369 0.02 -8.24 -29.01
C LYS A 369 -0.23 -7.41 -27.78
N THR A 370 -1.03 -6.36 -27.92
CA THR A 370 -1.33 -5.43 -26.83
C THR A 370 -2.80 -5.45 -26.45
N GLY A 371 -3.09 -4.94 -25.27
CA GLY A 371 -4.41 -4.69 -24.73
C GLY A 371 -4.36 -3.48 -23.80
N LYS A 372 -5.52 -3.04 -23.32
CA LYS A 372 -5.60 -1.97 -22.34
C LYS A 372 -6.77 -2.14 -21.39
N SER A 373 -6.63 -1.55 -20.21
CA SER A 373 -7.72 -1.26 -19.29
C SER A 373 -7.92 0.25 -19.20
N SER A 374 -9.17 0.67 -19.14
CA SER A 374 -9.55 2.08 -19.22
C SER A 374 -10.71 2.43 -18.30
N PHE A 375 -10.82 3.70 -17.94
CA PHE A 375 -12.06 4.29 -17.48
C PHE A 375 -13.01 4.50 -18.67
N VAL A 376 -14.23 3.97 -18.57
CA VAL A 376 -15.26 3.97 -19.63
C VAL A 376 -16.61 4.43 -19.08
N GLU A 377 -17.52 4.85 -19.96
CA GLU A 377 -18.82 5.42 -19.52
C GLU A 377 -19.65 4.44 -18.68
N ASN A 378 -19.66 3.16 -19.06
CA ASN A 378 -20.28 2.11 -18.27
C ASN A 378 -19.49 0.80 -18.42
N PRO A 379 -18.77 0.34 -17.38
CA PRO A 379 -17.93 -0.85 -17.46
C PRO A 379 -18.73 -2.16 -17.47
N ASN A 380 -20.05 -2.11 -17.21
CA ASN A 380 -20.90 -3.30 -17.11
C ASN A 380 -21.68 -3.61 -18.40
N VAL A 381 -21.41 -2.90 -19.50
CA VAL A 381 -22.06 -3.11 -20.80
C VAL A 381 -21.05 -3.39 -21.89
N ALA A 382 -21.48 -4.08 -22.95
CA ALA A 382 -20.64 -4.37 -24.11
C ALA A 382 -20.09 -3.08 -24.76
N PRO A 383 -18.83 -3.04 -25.19
CA PRO A 383 -17.87 -4.17 -25.26
C PRO A 383 -17.05 -4.39 -23.98
N TYR A 384 -17.29 -3.64 -22.90
CA TYR A 384 -16.43 -3.61 -21.71
C TYR A 384 -16.79 -4.66 -20.65
N GLY A 385 -18.08 -5.00 -20.54
CA GLY A 385 -18.55 -5.96 -19.54
C GLY A 385 -19.94 -6.53 -19.80
N PRO A 386 -20.55 -7.18 -18.79
CA PRO A 386 -20.07 -7.29 -17.41
C PRO A 386 -18.76 -8.09 -17.29
N PHE A 387 -17.98 -7.79 -16.26
CA PHE A 387 -16.75 -8.53 -15.95
C PHE A 387 -17.06 -9.99 -15.59
N ASP A 388 -16.21 -10.92 -16.05
CA ASP A 388 -16.36 -12.36 -15.82
C ASP A 388 -15.02 -12.97 -15.37
N TRP A 389 -15.01 -13.57 -14.16
CA TRP A 389 -13.88 -14.29 -13.60
C TRP A 389 -13.52 -15.58 -14.36
N SER A 390 -14.35 -16.03 -15.31
CA SER A 390 -14.01 -17.13 -16.21
C SER A 390 -13.15 -16.68 -17.40
N GLN A 391 -13.11 -15.38 -17.70
CA GLN A 391 -12.38 -14.84 -18.84
C GLN A 391 -10.96 -14.45 -18.47
N LYS A 392 -10.01 -15.13 -19.10
CA LYS A 392 -8.57 -14.90 -18.92
C LYS A 392 -7.91 -14.49 -20.22
N PHE A 393 -6.86 -13.67 -20.12
CA PHE A 393 -6.08 -13.20 -21.25
C PHE A 393 -4.60 -13.58 -21.09
N PRO A 394 -3.94 -14.10 -22.14
CA PRO A 394 -2.57 -14.62 -22.05
C PRO A 394 -1.50 -13.52 -22.13
N TYR A 395 -1.74 -12.37 -21.50
CA TYR A 395 -0.75 -11.29 -21.43
C TYR A 395 0.30 -11.60 -20.38
N THR A 396 1.54 -11.17 -20.63
CA THR A 396 2.70 -11.38 -19.75
C THR A 396 3.33 -10.09 -19.28
N ILE A 397 2.81 -8.94 -19.70
CA ILE A 397 3.32 -7.62 -19.33
C ILE A 397 2.14 -6.73 -18.99
N GLN A 398 2.26 -5.97 -17.91
CA GLN A 398 1.42 -4.82 -17.61
C GLN A 398 2.28 -3.60 -17.33
N GLN A 399 1.88 -2.44 -17.85
CA GLN A 399 2.47 -1.14 -17.57
C GLN A 399 1.34 -0.18 -17.18
N TYR A 400 1.44 0.42 -16.01
CA TYR A 400 0.45 1.40 -15.55
C TYR A 400 0.83 2.79 -16.05
N ASN A 401 -0.15 3.47 -16.63
CA ASN A 401 0.00 4.79 -17.21
C ASN A 401 -0.19 5.85 -16.13
N PHE A 402 0.83 5.97 -15.28
CA PHE A 402 0.95 7.09 -14.36
C PHE A 402 1.16 8.40 -15.15
N LYS A 403 0.66 9.50 -14.60
CA LYS A 403 0.97 10.88 -15.02
C LYS A 403 2.33 11.30 -14.45
N SER A 404 3.36 10.54 -14.83
CA SER A 404 4.77 10.69 -14.48
C SER A 404 5.62 10.28 -15.68
N GLU A 405 6.88 10.71 -15.70
CA GLU A 405 7.86 10.25 -16.69
C GLU A 405 8.16 8.77 -16.52
N ASN A 406 8.35 8.32 -15.27
CA ASN A 406 8.60 6.91 -14.96
C ASN A 406 7.28 6.18 -14.66
N LYS A 407 7.04 5.07 -15.36
CA LYS A 407 5.83 4.26 -15.28
C LYS A 407 6.11 2.91 -14.63
N PRO A 408 5.31 2.47 -13.65
CA PRO A 408 5.47 1.15 -13.07
C PRO A 408 5.07 0.07 -14.07
N PHE A 409 5.81 -1.04 -14.05
CA PHE A 409 5.54 -2.19 -14.90
C PHE A 409 5.83 -3.50 -14.17
N ILE A 410 5.21 -4.57 -14.69
CA ILE A 410 5.47 -5.95 -14.29
C ILE A 410 5.54 -6.81 -15.54
N CYS A 411 6.59 -7.62 -15.67
CA CYS A 411 6.71 -8.70 -16.62
C CYS A 411 6.59 -10.05 -15.89
N PHE A 412 5.87 -10.98 -16.49
CA PHE A 412 5.62 -12.33 -15.99
C PHE A 412 6.20 -13.39 -16.93
N GLU A 413 6.35 -14.61 -16.43
CA GLU A 413 6.78 -15.73 -17.25
C GLU A 413 5.74 -16.09 -18.32
N PRO A 414 6.15 -16.64 -19.46
CA PRO A 414 5.24 -17.24 -20.43
C PRO A 414 4.35 -18.29 -19.75
N GLY A 415 3.04 -18.20 -19.99
CA GLY A 415 2.04 -19.01 -19.30
C GLY A 415 1.26 -18.26 -18.21
N ASN A 416 1.64 -17.01 -17.90
CA ASN A 416 0.81 -16.12 -17.10
C ASN A 416 -0.54 -15.86 -17.77
N GLU A 417 -1.58 -15.76 -16.93
CA GLU A 417 -2.90 -15.32 -17.35
C GLU A 417 -3.28 -14.04 -16.59
N MET A 418 -4.06 -13.16 -17.22
CA MET A 418 -4.55 -11.92 -16.59
C MET A 418 -6.07 -11.83 -16.67
N PHE A 419 -6.66 -11.35 -15.59
CA PHE A 419 -8.02 -10.83 -15.56
C PHE A 419 -7.99 -9.34 -15.86
N ILE A 420 -8.82 -8.91 -16.81
CA ILE A 420 -8.87 -7.53 -17.28
C ILE A 420 -10.25 -6.97 -16.96
N ARG A 421 -10.26 -5.77 -16.39
CA ARG A 421 -11.48 -5.03 -16.09
C ARG A 421 -11.36 -3.58 -16.55
N TYR A 422 -12.50 -2.99 -16.87
CA TYR A 422 -12.67 -1.55 -17.11
C TYR A 422 -13.35 -0.90 -15.91
N GLU A 423 -13.06 0.38 -15.67
CA GLU A 423 -13.59 1.15 -14.55
C GLU A 423 -14.56 2.23 -15.04
N GLY A 424 -15.41 2.78 -14.16
CA GLY A 424 -16.37 3.82 -14.53
C GLY A 424 -15.73 5.20 -14.64
N LEU A 425 -16.03 5.95 -15.70
CA LEU A 425 -15.57 7.34 -15.88
C LEU A 425 -16.08 8.29 -14.78
N ASP A 426 -17.16 7.95 -14.10
CA ASP A 426 -17.70 8.67 -12.96
C ASP A 426 -16.74 8.65 -11.74
N GLY A 427 -15.97 7.57 -11.58
CA GLY A 427 -14.92 7.46 -10.55
C GLY A 427 -13.63 8.21 -10.88
N TYR A 428 -13.32 8.44 -12.17
CA TYR A 428 -12.02 8.95 -12.62
C TYR A 428 -11.62 10.31 -12.03
N ASN A 429 -12.55 11.24 -11.85
CA ASN A 429 -12.27 12.58 -11.30
C ASN A 429 -12.56 12.69 -9.78
N THR A 430 -12.55 11.56 -9.08
CA THR A 430 -12.83 11.47 -7.64
C THR A 430 -11.71 10.75 -6.89
N ALA A 431 -11.74 10.78 -5.55
CA ALA A 431 -10.99 9.82 -4.76
C ALA A 431 -11.83 8.56 -4.60
N ASP A 432 -11.44 7.50 -5.29
CA ASP A 432 -12.18 6.24 -5.39
C ASP A 432 -11.38 5.08 -4.77
N GLY A 433 -11.97 3.88 -4.79
CA GLY A 433 -11.39 2.65 -4.29
C GLY A 433 -11.59 2.46 -2.79
N CYS A 434 -10.53 2.05 -2.10
CA CYS A 434 -10.60 1.63 -0.71
C CYS A 434 -9.58 2.36 0.17
N ASN A 435 -9.98 2.75 1.40
CA ASN A 435 -9.10 3.46 2.34
C ASN A 435 -8.88 2.74 3.67
N HIS A 436 -9.28 1.46 3.75
CA HIS A 436 -8.88 0.61 4.86
C HIS A 436 -7.34 0.48 4.87
N PHE A 437 -6.71 0.23 3.74
CA PHE A 437 -5.27 0.29 3.48
C PHE A 437 -4.97 1.56 2.64
N PRO A 438 -3.75 2.16 2.68
CA PRO A 438 -2.50 1.71 3.31
C PRO A 438 -2.40 1.96 4.82
N VAL A 439 -2.63 3.19 5.27
CA VAL A 439 -2.24 3.62 6.64
C VAL A 439 -3.25 3.27 7.73
N GLY A 440 -4.48 2.91 7.32
CA GLY A 440 -5.62 2.72 8.22
C GLY A 440 -5.34 1.70 9.32
N GLN A 441 -5.87 1.98 10.51
CA GLN A 441 -5.77 1.11 11.68
C GLN A 441 -7.08 0.36 11.97
N ALA A 442 -8.16 0.73 11.26
CA ALA A 442 -9.44 0.06 11.36
C ALA A 442 -9.31 -1.41 10.91
N ARG A 443 -9.74 -2.34 11.76
CA ARG A 443 -9.78 -3.77 11.47
C ARG A 443 -11.02 -4.11 10.65
N CYS A 444 -10.92 -3.86 9.36
CA CYS A 444 -11.94 -4.21 8.38
C CYS A 444 -11.31 -4.77 7.11
N ASP A 445 -11.99 -5.77 6.57
CA ASP A 445 -11.80 -6.26 5.22
C ASP A 445 -12.63 -5.41 4.24
N GLY A 446 -11.94 -4.47 3.59
CA GLY A 446 -12.52 -3.49 2.68
C GLY A 446 -13.27 -2.34 3.37
N ARG A 447 -13.01 -1.12 2.92
CA ARG A 447 -13.79 0.08 3.25
C ARG A 447 -13.73 1.05 2.09
N THR A 448 -14.89 1.42 1.56
CA THR A 448 -14.99 2.33 0.41
C THR A 448 -14.52 3.73 0.76
N THR A 449 -13.69 4.31 -0.10
CA THR A 449 -13.31 5.72 -0.04
C THR A 449 -14.52 6.58 -0.39
N ARG A 450 -14.91 7.47 0.52
CA ARG A 450 -16.03 8.42 0.30
C ARG A 450 -15.56 9.87 0.19
N THR A 451 -14.34 10.12 0.66
CA THR A 451 -13.68 11.41 0.81
C THR A 451 -12.19 11.22 0.58
N SER A 452 -11.52 12.23 0.03
CA SER A 452 -10.08 12.21 -0.26
C SER A 452 -9.24 12.59 0.97
N ASP A 453 -9.73 12.38 2.18
CA ASP A 453 -9.08 12.86 3.40
C ASP A 453 -7.98 11.93 3.92
N LYS A 454 -7.98 10.67 3.49
CA LYS A 454 -7.00 9.63 3.86
C LYS A 454 -6.33 9.06 2.63
N PRO A 455 -5.14 8.46 2.77
CA PRO A 455 -4.58 7.63 1.72
C PRO A 455 -5.55 6.50 1.38
N SER A 456 -5.67 6.20 0.09
CA SER A 456 -6.48 5.09 -0.42
C SER A 456 -5.74 4.34 -1.50
N HIS A 457 -6.28 3.21 -1.94
CA HIS A 457 -5.83 2.49 -3.12
C HIS A 457 -6.96 2.33 -4.14
N CYS A 458 -6.62 2.32 -5.43
CA CYS A 458 -7.54 2.17 -6.55
C CYS A 458 -6.92 1.37 -7.70
N SER A 459 -7.71 1.13 -8.75
CA SER A 459 -7.28 0.54 -10.01
C SER A 459 -6.65 -0.84 -9.87
N SER A 460 -7.38 -1.72 -9.17
CA SER A 460 -7.08 -3.12 -8.81
C SER A 460 -6.95 -4.11 -9.98
N PHE A 461 -6.83 -3.66 -11.23
CA PHE A 461 -6.77 -4.52 -12.41
C PHE A 461 -5.76 -3.97 -13.41
N PRO A 462 -5.03 -4.79 -14.18
CA PRO A 462 -5.15 -6.24 -14.28
C PRO A 462 -4.70 -6.98 -13.02
N ILE A 463 -5.33 -8.13 -12.78
CA ILE A 463 -4.93 -9.12 -11.76
C ILE A 463 -4.28 -10.28 -12.52
N SER A 464 -3.13 -10.75 -12.03
CA SER A 464 -2.37 -11.81 -12.71
C SER A 464 -2.40 -13.14 -11.96
N ASP A 465 -2.47 -14.23 -12.71
CA ASP A 465 -2.35 -15.62 -12.25
C ASP A 465 -1.01 -16.19 -12.79
N PRO A 466 0.09 -15.99 -12.04
CA PRO A 466 1.44 -16.32 -12.51
C PRO A 466 1.71 -17.83 -12.50
N VAL A 467 2.72 -18.25 -13.26
CA VAL A 467 3.20 -19.63 -13.28
C VAL A 467 3.81 -20.02 -11.94
N ILE A 468 3.30 -21.09 -11.34
CA ILE A 468 3.82 -21.64 -10.07
C ILE A 468 4.84 -22.74 -10.36
N HIS A 469 5.99 -22.61 -9.72
CA HIS A 469 7.06 -23.60 -9.73
C HIS A 469 7.11 -24.35 -8.41
N GLU A 470 7.59 -25.58 -8.46
CA GLU A 470 7.77 -26.43 -7.29
C GLU A 470 9.24 -26.82 -7.12
N THR A 471 9.67 -26.85 -5.86
CA THR A 471 10.91 -27.48 -5.41
C THR A 471 10.57 -28.64 -4.47
N ALA A 472 11.56 -29.26 -3.83
CA ALA A 472 11.33 -30.39 -2.94
C ALA A 472 10.35 -30.07 -1.79
N ASP A 473 10.43 -28.88 -1.19
CA ASP A 473 9.65 -28.48 -0.01
C ASP A 473 8.90 -27.15 -0.15
N ARG A 474 9.09 -26.43 -1.26
CA ARG A 474 8.47 -25.10 -1.49
C ARG A 474 7.80 -24.96 -2.84
N GLU A 475 6.76 -24.15 -2.86
CA GLU A 475 6.17 -23.58 -4.08
C GLU A 475 6.65 -22.12 -4.20
N TYR A 476 6.78 -21.62 -5.43
CA TYR A 476 7.09 -20.20 -5.66
C TYR A 476 6.62 -19.71 -7.03
N TRP A 477 6.52 -18.40 -7.17
CA TRP A 477 6.47 -17.72 -8.46
C TRP A 477 7.40 -16.50 -8.46
N ASN A 478 7.66 -15.94 -9.63
CA ASN A 478 8.42 -14.71 -9.75
C ASN A 478 7.93 -13.80 -10.88
N GLY A 479 8.10 -12.49 -10.70
CA GLY A 479 7.90 -11.49 -11.74
C GLY A 479 9.02 -10.47 -11.75
N LEU A 480 9.26 -9.86 -12.91
CA LEU A 480 10.17 -8.72 -13.08
C LEU A 480 9.39 -7.42 -12.96
N TYR A 481 9.62 -6.72 -11.85
CA TYR A 481 9.00 -5.46 -11.50
C TYR A 481 9.97 -4.32 -11.80
N GLY A 482 9.43 -3.13 -12.04
CA GLY A 482 10.23 -1.92 -12.11
C GLY A 482 9.40 -0.69 -12.34
N MET A 483 10.07 0.44 -12.41
CA MET A 483 9.47 1.70 -12.82
C MET A 483 10.50 2.48 -13.64
N ASN A 484 10.17 2.76 -14.90
CA ASN A 484 11.11 3.35 -15.86
C ASN A 484 10.39 4.15 -16.96
N THR A 485 11.14 4.71 -17.90
CA THR A 485 10.61 5.52 -19.01
C THR A 485 10.36 4.70 -20.29
N MET A 486 10.44 3.37 -20.26
CA MET A 486 10.33 2.54 -21.45
C MET A 486 8.91 2.59 -22.01
N LYS A 487 8.78 2.64 -23.34
CA LYS A 487 7.52 2.39 -24.02
C LYS A 487 7.21 0.90 -24.04
N ILE A 488 5.96 0.52 -24.29
CA ILE A 488 5.54 -0.89 -24.26
C ILE A 488 6.36 -1.78 -25.20
N GLU A 489 6.79 -1.31 -26.37
CA GLU A 489 7.61 -2.08 -27.32
C GLU A 489 9.07 -2.27 -26.86
N GLU A 490 9.58 -1.32 -26.09
CA GLU A 490 10.88 -1.44 -25.43
C GLU A 490 10.77 -2.40 -24.24
N LEU A 491 9.67 -2.29 -23.49
CA LEU A 491 9.38 -3.15 -22.35
C LEU A 491 9.16 -4.61 -22.77
N ILE A 492 8.51 -4.88 -23.91
CA ILE A 492 8.41 -6.22 -24.49
C ILE A 492 9.81 -6.80 -24.72
N ARG A 493 10.71 -6.05 -25.37
CA ARG A 493 12.09 -6.49 -25.62
C ARG A 493 12.86 -6.69 -24.31
N PHE A 494 12.68 -5.79 -23.35
CA PHE A 494 13.29 -5.89 -22.03
C PHE A 494 12.81 -7.13 -21.26
N GLY A 495 11.50 -7.37 -21.17
CA GLY A 495 10.93 -8.54 -20.53
C GLY A 495 11.36 -9.85 -21.20
N ARG A 496 11.54 -9.86 -22.54
CA ARG A 496 12.11 -11.02 -23.25
C ARG A 496 13.53 -11.36 -22.82
N SER A 497 14.36 -10.36 -22.48
CA SER A 497 15.73 -10.61 -21.97
C SER A 497 15.75 -11.38 -20.65
N TRP A 498 14.65 -11.34 -19.90
CA TRP A 498 14.47 -12.07 -18.65
C TRP A 498 13.74 -13.39 -18.85
N ALA A 499 12.59 -13.39 -19.54
CA ALA A 499 11.80 -14.60 -19.77
C ALA A 499 12.52 -15.62 -20.67
N PHE A 500 13.27 -15.12 -21.67
CA PHE A 500 14.00 -15.90 -22.68
C PHE A 500 15.48 -15.51 -22.69
N ALA A 501 16.11 -15.47 -21.51
CA ALA A 501 17.49 -15.03 -21.37
C ALA A 501 18.46 -15.70 -22.37
N PRO A 502 19.44 -14.96 -22.93
CA PRO A 502 20.44 -15.52 -23.84
C PRO A 502 21.16 -16.74 -23.26
N GLU A 503 21.46 -17.73 -24.11
CA GLU A 503 22.29 -18.86 -23.71
C GLU A 503 23.70 -18.37 -23.30
N ILE A 504 24.23 -18.90 -22.20
CA ILE A 504 25.60 -18.63 -21.74
C ILE A 504 26.52 -19.82 -22.07
N LYS A 505 27.68 -19.53 -22.64
CA LYS A 505 28.71 -20.52 -22.97
C LYS A 505 30.02 -20.17 -22.26
N ILE A 506 30.33 -20.91 -21.21
CA ILE A 506 31.58 -20.78 -20.44
C ILE A 506 32.71 -21.51 -21.19
N LYS A 507 33.92 -20.95 -21.12
CA LYS A 507 35.14 -21.62 -21.58
C LYS A 507 35.95 -22.17 -20.40
N GLY A 508 36.49 -23.37 -20.59
CA GLY A 508 37.33 -24.06 -19.60
C GLY A 508 36.53 -24.77 -18.51
N ASP A 509 37.23 -25.54 -17.69
CA ASP A 509 36.60 -26.54 -16.79
C ASP A 509 36.68 -26.12 -15.30
N HIS A 510 37.19 -24.93 -15.02
CA HIS A 510 37.35 -24.40 -13.66
C HIS A 510 36.04 -23.87 -13.06
N PHE A 511 35.04 -23.62 -13.90
CA PHE A 511 33.75 -23.07 -13.50
C PHE A 511 32.63 -24.03 -13.90
N THR A 512 31.59 -24.09 -13.08
CA THR A 512 30.38 -24.85 -13.39
C THR A 512 29.22 -23.90 -13.57
N LEU A 513 28.50 -24.09 -14.69
CA LEU A 513 27.33 -23.30 -15.03
C LEU A 513 26.10 -23.87 -14.31
N GLY A 514 25.45 -23.04 -13.50
CA GLY A 514 24.12 -23.30 -12.94
C GLY A 514 22.96 -22.84 -13.83
N GLY A 515 23.25 -22.10 -14.90
CA GLY A 515 22.26 -21.58 -15.85
C GLY A 515 21.77 -20.18 -15.48
N TYR A 516 20.65 -19.76 -16.09
CA TYR A 516 19.99 -18.49 -15.77
C TYR A 516 18.86 -18.71 -14.77
N ASP A 517 18.96 -18.09 -13.59
CA ASP A 517 17.89 -18.12 -12.58
C ASP A 517 16.95 -16.93 -12.78
N ARG A 518 15.77 -17.19 -13.38
CA ARG A 518 14.72 -16.16 -13.57
C ARG A 518 14.24 -15.56 -12.26
N SER A 519 14.28 -16.33 -11.17
CA SER A 519 13.85 -15.88 -9.84
C SER A 519 14.84 -14.89 -9.20
N GLN A 520 15.99 -14.67 -9.85
CA GLN A 520 16.98 -13.67 -9.47
C GLN A 520 17.36 -12.73 -10.62
N ARG A 521 16.93 -12.97 -11.86
CA ARG A 521 17.42 -12.29 -13.09
C ARG A 521 18.95 -12.37 -13.23
N CYS A 522 19.52 -13.54 -12.94
CA CYS A 522 20.98 -13.65 -12.79
C CYS A 522 21.52 -15.00 -13.29
N TYR A 523 22.62 -14.98 -14.03
CA TYR A 523 23.36 -16.18 -14.39
C TYR A 523 24.13 -16.72 -13.18
N GLN A 524 23.94 -17.99 -12.85
CA GLN A 524 24.54 -18.65 -11.71
C GLN A 524 25.77 -19.44 -12.15
N ILE A 525 26.92 -19.16 -11.55
CA ILE A 525 28.19 -19.81 -11.82
C ILE A 525 28.86 -20.18 -10.50
N GLU A 526 29.54 -21.31 -10.45
CA GLU A 526 30.34 -21.74 -9.31
C GLU A 526 31.79 -21.93 -9.72
N ASN A 527 32.70 -21.31 -8.97
CA ASN A 527 34.14 -21.57 -9.09
C ASN A 527 34.50 -22.84 -8.33
N LYS A 528 35.15 -23.80 -9.02
CA LYS A 528 35.62 -25.07 -8.45
C LYS A 528 37.11 -25.05 -8.08
N SER A 529 37.81 -23.95 -8.36
CA SER A 529 39.25 -23.83 -8.23
C SER A 529 39.62 -22.96 -7.02
N ASP A 530 40.58 -23.44 -6.22
CA ASP A 530 41.21 -22.67 -5.13
C ASP A 530 42.28 -21.69 -5.64
N LYS A 531 42.55 -21.67 -6.96
CA LYS A 531 43.55 -20.79 -7.61
C LYS A 531 42.89 -19.59 -8.27
N ASN A 532 43.69 -18.53 -8.45
CA ASN A 532 43.28 -17.38 -9.25
C ASN A 532 42.82 -17.81 -10.63
N SER A 533 41.54 -17.57 -10.92
CA SER A 533 40.87 -18.04 -12.11
C SER A 533 40.26 -16.86 -12.88
N GLN A 534 40.46 -16.87 -14.19
CA GLN A 534 39.78 -15.98 -15.12
C GLN A 534 38.55 -16.72 -15.64
N LEU A 535 37.37 -16.14 -15.45
CA LEU A 535 36.15 -16.63 -16.08
C LEU A 535 36.03 -16.00 -17.47
N GLU A 536 35.92 -16.82 -18.52
CA GLU A 536 35.55 -16.37 -19.86
C GLU A 536 34.25 -17.03 -20.31
N PHE A 537 33.34 -16.24 -20.87
CA PHE A 537 32.10 -16.76 -21.44
C PHE A 537 31.58 -15.88 -22.57
N SER A 538 30.61 -16.40 -23.31
CA SER A 538 29.78 -15.61 -24.21
C SER A 538 28.30 -15.73 -23.88
N LEU A 539 27.58 -14.62 -24.05
CA LEU A 539 26.11 -14.59 -24.06
C LEU A 539 25.67 -14.58 -25.52
N GLU A 540 24.92 -15.59 -25.96
CA GLU A 540 24.49 -15.78 -27.35
C GLU A 540 23.23 -14.95 -27.67
N GLY A 541 23.34 -13.64 -27.51
CA GLY A 541 22.26 -12.68 -27.74
C GLY A 541 21.75 -12.68 -29.18
N ASN A 542 20.44 -12.55 -29.32
CA ASN A 542 19.74 -12.41 -30.61
C ASN A 542 18.41 -11.63 -30.41
N LYS A 543 17.55 -11.55 -31.44
CA LYS A 543 16.26 -10.82 -31.33
C LYS A 543 15.26 -11.50 -30.39
N GLU A 544 15.26 -12.83 -30.35
CA GLU A 544 14.34 -13.61 -29.52
C GLU A 544 14.79 -13.64 -28.06
N SER A 545 16.10 -13.66 -27.85
CA SER A 545 16.79 -13.64 -26.56
C SER A 545 17.78 -12.47 -26.52
N PRO A 546 17.30 -11.23 -26.31
CA PRO A 546 18.16 -10.06 -26.28
C PRO A 546 19.03 -10.03 -25.02
N VAL A 547 20.24 -9.48 -25.14
CA VAL A 547 21.07 -9.15 -23.97
C VAL A 547 20.60 -7.79 -23.46
N SER A 548 20.08 -7.74 -22.23
CA SER A 548 19.73 -6.49 -21.57
C SER A 548 20.11 -6.54 -20.09
N ASN A 549 21.06 -5.70 -19.74
CA ASN A 549 21.57 -5.50 -18.39
C ASN A 549 21.83 -6.81 -17.62
N PRO A 550 22.67 -7.73 -18.15
CA PRO A 550 22.85 -9.04 -17.55
C PRO A 550 23.55 -8.93 -16.19
N ALA A 551 23.05 -9.71 -15.23
CA ALA A 551 23.71 -9.95 -13.95
C ALA A 551 24.34 -11.34 -13.90
N ILE A 552 25.51 -11.44 -13.29
CA ILE A 552 26.27 -12.68 -13.14
C ILE A 552 26.66 -12.84 -11.67
N PHE A 553 26.29 -13.98 -11.09
CA PHE A 553 26.68 -14.37 -9.75
C PHE A 553 27.69 -15.51 -9.84
N ILE A 554 28.81 -15.37 -9.13
CA ILE A 554 29.90 -16.34 -9.08
C ILE A 554 30.10 -16.72 -7.62
N ARG A 555 29.67 -17.94 -7.27
CA ARG A 555 29.95 -18.54 -5.97
C ARG A 555 31.42 -18.92 -5.85
N ASN A 556 31.98 -18.76 -4.65
CA ASN A 556 33.38 -19.06 -4.32
C ASN A 556 34.35 -18.25 -5.19
N TRP A 557 34.06 -16.96 -5.39
CA TRP A 557 34.96 -16.06 -6.11
C TRP A 557 36.33 -15.93 -5.42
N ASN A 558 36.37 -15.98 -4.08
CA ASN A 558 37.59 -16.01 -3.27
C ASN A 558 38.60 -14.87 -3.59
N SER A 559 38.10 -13.66 -3.86
CA SER A 559 38.87 -12.44 -4.09
C SER A 559 38.04 -11.21 -3.72
N ASP A 560 38.69 -10.13 -3.29
CA ASP A 560 38.05 -8.87 -2.88
C ASP A 560 37.80 -7.90 -4.05
N GLY A 561 38.12 -8.30 -5.27
CA GLY A 561 38.01 -7.44 -6.45
C GLY A 561 37.80 -8.22 -7.74
N ALA A 562 37.41 -7.49 -8.79
CA ALA A 562 37.26 -8.04 -10.12
C ALA A 562 37.46 -6.98 -11.20
N LYS A 563 38.11 -7.38 -12.30
CA LYS A 563 38.16 -6.63 -13.56
C LYS A 563 37.25 -7.31 -14.57
N VAL A 564 36.36 -6.53 -15.17
CA VAL A 564 35.43 -7.04 -16.19
C VAL A 564 35.78 -6.48 -17.56
N MET A 565 35.87 -7.37 -18.55
CA MET A 565 36.12 -7.04 -19.95
C MET A 565 34.91 -7.44 -20.79
N VAL A 566 34.47 -6.56 -21.68
CA VAL A 566 33.42 -6.81 -22.66
C VAL A 566 34.03 -6.69 -24.06
N ASN A 567 33.94 -7.77 -24.84
CA ASN A 567 34.55 -7.90 -26.18
C ASN A 567 36.04 -7.52 -26.19
N GLY A 568 36.78 -7.94 -25.16
CA GLY A 568 38.22 -7.71 -25.02
C GLY A 568 38.63 -6.30 -24.57
N LYS A 569 37.68 -5.43 -24.20
CA LYS A 569 37.95 -4.08 -23.68
C LYS A 569 37.41 -3.95 -22.25
N PRO A 570 38.02 -3.13 -21.37
CA PRO A 570 37.48 -2.89 -20.04
C PRO A 570 36.02 -2.42 -20.12
N ALA A 571 35.16 -2.99 -19.28
CA ALA A 571 33.75 -2.60 -19.20
C ALA A 571 33.64 -1.12 -18.81
N ARG A 572 32.82 -0.35 -19.55
CA ARG A 572 32.68 1.10 -19.31
C ARG A 572 31.68 1.43 -18.20
N ASP A 573 30.63 0.63 -18.08
CA ASP A 573 29.56 0.79 -17.10
C ASP A 573 29.24 -0.59 -16.53
N CYS A 574 29.82 -0.86 -15.37
CA CYS A 574 29.80 -2.14 -14.69
C CYS A 574 29.78 -1.86 -13.19
N GLN A 575 28.90 -2.56 -12.49
CA GLN A 575 28.83 -2.53 -11.05
C GLN A 575 29.27 -3.90 -10.52
N ILE A 576 30.06 -3.88 -9.45
CA ILE A 576 30.68 -5.06 -8.85
C ILE A 576 30.27 -5.09 -7.38
N GLY A 577 29.80 -6.24 -6.93
CA GLY A 577 29.47 -6.51 -5.54
C GLY A 577 30.23 -7.71 -5.02
N ILE A 578 30.95 -7.55 -3.93
CA ILE A 578 31.59 -8.64 -3.21
C ILE A 578 30.75 -8.95 -1.97
N ASN A 579 30.28 -10.19 -1.87
CA ASN A 579 29.55 -10.68 -0.72
C ASN A 579 30.48 -11.54 0.13
N HIS A 580 30.70 -11.13 1.38
CA HIS A 580 31.49 -11.89 2.34
C HIS A 580 30.59 -12.89 3.06
N GLU A 581 30.70 -14.16 2.69
CA GLU A 581 29.96 -15.27 3.28
C GLU A 581 30.80 -15.98 4.35
N LEU A 582 30.16 -16.81 5.19
CA LEU A 582 30.88 -17.60 6.19
C LEU A 582 31.94 -18.54 5.58
N GLY A 583 31.71 -19.01 4.36
CA GLY A 583 32.56 -19.98 3.67
C GLY A 583 33.57 -19.38 2.68
N GLY A 584 33.53 -18.07 2.42
CA GLY A 584 34.35 -17.44 1.39
C GLY A 584 33.74 -16.13 0.89
N THR A 585 34.18 -15.67 -0.28
CA THR A 585 33.62 -14.47 -0.92
C THR A 585 32.93 -14.85 -2.22
N ASP A 586 31.71 -14.39 -2.40
CA ASP A 586 30.96 -14.48 -3.65
C ASP A 586 31.03 -13.15 -4.40
N LEU A 587 30.84 -13.20 -5.72
CA LEU A 587 30.87 -12.04 -6.60
C LEU A 587 29.54 -11.89 -7.34
N VAL A 588 29.00 -10.67 -7.36
CA VAL A 588 27.91 -10.26 -8.25
C VAL A 588 28.45 -9.19 -9.19
N VAL A 589 28.22 -9.37 -10.48
CA VAL A 589 28.53 -8.38 -11.52
C VAL A 589 27.24 -7.99 -12.22
N PHE A 590 26.99 -6.69 -12.33
CA PHE A 590 25.90 -6.14 -13.14
C PHE A 590 26.50 -5.30 -14.27
N LEU A 591 26.11 -5.59 -15.50
CA LEU A 591 26.65 -4.94 -16.70
C LEU A 591 25.57 -4.13 -17.39
N ASN A 592 25.80 -2.84 -17.60
CA ASN A 592 24.88 -2.03 -18.42
C ASN A 592 25.17 -2.29 -19.91
N LEU A 593 24.44 -3.25 -20.48
CA LEU A 593 24.58 -3.71 -21.86
C LEU A 593 23.21 -3.87 -22.49
N ALA A 594 23.07 -3.47 -23.75
CA ALA A 594 21.88 -3.72 -24.55
C ALA A 594 22.28 -4.15 -25.96
N GLY A 595 21.71 -5.25 -26.46
CA GLY A 595 21.99 -5.70 -27.82
C GLY A 595 21.31 -7.02 -28.21
N ASN A 596 21.23 -7.23 -29.53
CA ASN A 596 20.65 -8.43 -30.15
C ASN A 596 21.72 -9.30 -30.83
N SER A 597 22.93 -9.32 -30.27
CA SER A 597 24.07 -10.05 -30.82
C SER A 597 24.87 -10.71 -29.71
N LYS A 598 25.68 -11.69 -30.08
CA LYS A 598 26.65 -12.32 -29.19
C LYS A 598 27.56 -11.27 -28.53
N VAL A 599 27.81 -11.43 -27.23
CA VAL A 599 28.77 -10.63 -26.46
C VAL A 599 29.73 -11.58 -25.75
N ASN A 600 31.03 -11.31 -25.85
CA ASN A 600 32.06 -12.05 -25.10
C ASN A 600 32.43 -11.27 -23.84
N ILE A 601 32.49 -11.95 -22.70
CA ILE A 601 32.78 -11.34 -21.41
C ILE A 601 33.92 -12.14 -20.75
N SER A 602 34.86 -11.43 -20.13
CA SER A 602 35.79 -12.04 -19.19
C SER A 602 35.82 -11.29 -17.86
N ILE A 603 35.91 -12.06 -16.77
CA ILE A 603 35.98 -11.56 -15.41
C ILE A 603 37.26 -12.11 -14.80
N LEU A 604 38.14 -11.22 -14.38
CA LEU A 604 39.44 -11.55 -13.80
C LEU A 604 39.41 -11.14 -12.32
N GLN A 605 39.98 -11.97 -11.46
CA GLN A 605 40.31 -11.55 -10.10
C GLN A 605 41.35 -10.43 -10.14
N ASP A 606 41.25 -9.51 -9.18
CA ASP A 606 42.21 -8.41 -9.05
C ASP A 606 43.58 -8.83 -8.56
#